data_AF-A0A167NT04-F1
#
_entry.id   AF-A0A167NT04-F1
#
_cell.length_a   1.000
_cell.length_b   1.000
_cell.length_c   1.000
_cell.angle_alpha   90.00
_cell.angle_beta   90.00
_cell.angle_gamma   90.00
#
_symmetry.space_group_name_H-M   'P 1'
#
loop_
_entity.id
_entity.type
_entity.pdbx_description
1 polymer ?
#
loop_
_entity_poly.entity_id
_entity_poly.type
_entity_poly.pdbx_seq_one_letter_code
_entity_poly.pdbx_strand_id
1 'polypeptide(L)'
;MSSFPLPELPPYLTLLLTGILSPPCPLHLALAHLASQPGATHGRSRVLIVTARSQDTFERKLRAYDDAWLNENSLKGRWAPLLACIEIFYSKTPVELRQVLSLLRPSSLLNSQLPGAPSKAVLDVIPSLVILHDLSAWFIGEMRKPSHALSNYLELVSMGLDFARYLNQLQEGAEPTRLALIDGKLCDLCLPVVGQTPEKADATKTASDDAPHDVEQMKQKLEPLLPVISKYFDWVGCVEKCSVPSPSAAEEDYPSHPQLSMRRLKLHRSTSLSGLSTKLPEEHTFQWKEDRPLLGEFSELKATTITHLDGEEGKPCC
;
A
#
# COMPACT_ATOMS: atom_id res chain seq x y z
N MET A 1 -23.31 -13.79 10.98
CA MET A 1 -21.86 -14.03 10.82
C MET A 1 -21.23 -12.69 10.46
N SER A 2 -20.34 -12.12 11.28
CA SER A 2 -19.66 -10.87 10.91
C SER A 2 -18.66 -11.15 9.79
N SER A 3 -18.93 -10.59 8.60
CA SER A 3 -18.04 -10.64 7.44
C SER A 3 -16.71 -9.97 7.77
N PHE A 4 -15.64 -10.49 7.18
CA PHE A 4 -14.32 -9.88 7.25
C PHE A 4 -14.33 -8.53 6.50
N PRO A 5 -13.63 -7.48 6.97
CA PRO A 5 -13.78 -6.13 6.44
C PRO A 5 -13.00 -5.90 5.14
N LEU A 6 -12.34 -6.92 4.60
CA LEU A 6 -11.67 -6.82 3.31
C LEU A 6 -12.38 -7.72 2.29
N PRO A 7 -12.69 -7.20 1.09
CA PRO A 7 -13.18 -8.04 0.01
C PRO A 7 -12.12 -9.09 -0.37
N GLU A 8 -12.59 -10.20 -0.95
CA GLU A 8 -11.70 -11.17 -1.58
C GLU A 8 -11.00 -10.51 -2.77
N LEU A 9 -9.69 -10.36 -2.66
CA LEU A 9 -8.87 -9.82 -3.74
C LEU A 9 -8.64 -10.89 -4.80
N PRO A 10 -8.55 -10.53 -6.10
CA PRO A 10 -8.15 -11.46 -7.13
C PRO A 10 -6.75 -12.04 -6.82
N PRO A 11 -6.42 -13.25 -7.29
CA PRO A 11 -5.09 -13.81 -7.11
C PRO A 11 -4.00 -12.88 -7.66
N TYR A 12 -2.96 -12.64 -6.85
CA TYR A 12 -1.82 -11.79 -7.21
C TYR A 12 -0.50 -12.42 -6.74
N LEU A 13 0.58 -12.19 -7.49
CA LEU A 13 1.94 -12.42 -6.99
C LEU A 13 2.49 -11.11 -6.41
N THR A 14 2.20 -9.99 -7.08
CA THR A 14 2.59 -8.65 -6.66
C THR A 14 1.39 -7.69 -6.64
N LEU A 15 1.18 -7.01 -5.51
CA LEU A 15 0.08 -6.05 -5.30
C LEU A 15 0.62 -4.68 -4.85
N LEU A 16 0.16 -3.60 -5.48
CA LEU A 16 0.39 -2.24 -5.04
C LEU A 16 -0.93 -1.63 -4.55
N LEU A 17 -0.98 -1.13 -3.32
CA LEU A 17 -2.11 -0.37 -2.78
C LEU A 17 -1.68 1.06 -2.44
N THR A 18 -2.44 2.04 -2.93
CA THR A 18 -2.16 3.47 -2.73
C THR A 18 -3.42 4.26 -2.33
N GLY A 19 -3.27 5.56 -2.14
CA GLY A 19 -4.38 6.47 -1.85
C GLY A 19 -4.66 6.63 -0.36
N ILE A 20 -5.92 6.84 0.00
CA ILE A 20 -6.32 7.18 1.37
C ILE A 20 -6.51 5.90 2.19
N LEU A 21 -5.39 5.26 2.51
CA LEU A 21 -5.34 4.00 3.25
C LEU A 21 -5.51 4.23 4.75
N SER A 22 -6.26 3.34 5.40
CA SER A 22 -6.41 3.35 6.85
C SER A 22 -5.18 2.73 7.54
N PRO A 23 -4.82 3.15 8.77
CA PRO A 23 -3.70 2.57 9.52
C PRO A 23 -3.72 1.03 9.68
N PRO A 24 -4.88 0.34 9.88
CA PRO A 24 -4.92 -1.12 9.99
C PRO A 24 -4.89 -1.85 8.65
N CYS A 25 -4.89 -1.15 7.51
CA CYS A 25 -4.85 -1.76 6.17
C CYS A 25 -3.83 -2.91 6.00
N PRO A 26 -2.54 -2.79 6.39
CA PRO A 26 -1.61 -3.91 6.30
C PRO A 26 -2.00 -5.13 7.15
N LEU A 27 -2.62 -4.93 8.31
CA LEU A 27 -3.11 -6.02 9.16
C LEU A 27 -4.33 -6.70 8.54
N HIS A 28 -5.26 -5.93 7.97
CA HIS A 28 -6.41 -6.49 7.27
C HIS A 28 -5.99 -7.31 6.04
N LEU A 29 -5.03 -6.82 5.25
CA LEU A 29 -4.49 -7.59 4.12
C LEU A 29 -3.83 -8.89 4.59
N ALA A 30 -3.01 -8.82 5.63
CA ALA A 30 -2.34 -9.99 6.20
C ALA A 30 -3.34 -11.04 6.71
N LEU A 31 -4.39 -10.60 7.42
CA LEU A 31 -5.44 -11.47 7.93
C LEU A 31 -6.31 -12.05 6.81
N ALA A 32 -6.64 -11.28 5.77
CA ALA A 32 -7.36 -11.76 4.60
C ALA A 32 -6.58 -12.89 3.92
N HIS A 33 -5.29 -12.65 3.70
CA HIS A 33 -4.39 -13.62 3.10
C HIS A 33 -4.33 -14.89 3.95
N LEU A 34 -4.03 -14.79 5.24
CA LEU A 34 -3.96 -15.96 6.13
C LEU A 34 -5.28 -16.72 6.24
N ALA A 35 -6.42 -16.03 6.26
CA ALA A 35 -7.73 -16.67 6.31
C ALA A 35 -8.05 -17.48 5.04
N SER A 36 -7.49 -17.08 3.89
CA SER A 36 -7.65 -17.82 2.62
C SER A 36 -6.67 -18.99 2.45
N GLN A 37 -5.63 -19.08 3.29
CA GLN A 37 -4.61 -20.12 3.15
C GLN A 37 -5.01 -21.41 3.89
N PRO A 38 -5.02 -22.58 3.21
CA PRO A 38 -5.29 -23.84 3.87
C PRO A 38 -4.19 -24.14 4.90
N GLY A 39 -4.58 -24.34 6.16
CA GLY A 39 -3.65 -24.70 7.23
C GLY A 39 -2.90 -23.54 7.89
N ALA A 40 -3.35 -22.29 7.70
CA ALA A 40 -2.78 -21.14 8.42
C ALA A 40 -2.77 -21.32 9.95
N THR A 41 -3.78 -21.99 10.51
CA THR A 41 -3.88 -22.28 11.96
C THR A 41 -2.82 -23.25 12.47
N HIS A 42 -2.16 -24.00 11.59
CA HIS A 42 -1.08 -24.94 11.96
C HIS A 42 0.32 -24.29 11.89
N GLY A 43 0.40 -22.96 11.81
CA GLY A 43 1.66 -22.22 11.78
C GLY A 43 2.49 -22.40 10.51
N ARG A 44 1.91 -23.03 9.46
CA ARG A 44 2.58 -23.27 8.18
C ARG A 44 2.63 -22.03 7.29
N SER A 45 1.74 -21.08 7.52
CA SER A 45 1.65 -19.85 6.74
C SER A 45 1.91 -18.67 7.65
N ARG A 46 2.92 -17.86 7.33
CA ARG A 46 3.22 -16.60 8.03
C ARG A 46 3.15 -15.40 7.09
N VAL A 47 2.94 -14.22 7.65
CA VAL A 47 3.02 -12.94 6.95
C VAL A 47 4.08 -12.08 7.60
N LEU A 48 4.93 -11.48 6.78
CA LEU A 48 5.96 -10.55 7.21
C LEU A 48 5.56 -9.12 6.81
N ILE A 49 5.36 -8.24 7.78
CA ILE A 49 5.12 -6.81 7.53
C ILE A 49 6.41 -6.06 7.84
N VAL A 50 6.93 -5.32 6.88
CA VAL A 50 8.06 -4.42 7.09
C VAL A 50 7.59 -2.99 6.88
N THR A 51 7.60 -2.19 7.94
CA THR A 51 7.01 -0.85 7.96
C THR A 51 8.08 0.21 8.17
N ALA A 52 7.95 1.33 7.44
CA ALA A 52 8.83 2.50 7.59
C ALA A 52 8.49 3.39 8.80
N ARG A 53 7.47 3.02 9.57
CA ARG A 53 7.05 3.71 10.80
C ARG A 53 7.79 3.14 12.00
N SER A 54 8.06 3.99 12.99
CA SER A 54 8.44 3.49 14.32
C SER A 54 7.27 2.71 14.95
N GLN A 55 7.59 1.77 15.82
CA GLN A 55 6.59 1.01 16.58
C GLN A 55 5.60 1.93 17.28
N ASP A 56 6.07 2.92 18.04
CA ASP A 56 5.21 3.87 18.74
C ASP A 56 4.27 4.63 17.81
N THR A 57 4.74 5.01 16.62
CA THR A 57 3.93 5.74 15.64
C THR A 57 2.87 4.84 15.04
N PHE A 58 3.23 3.60 14.72
CA PHE A 58 2.30 2.62 14.18
C PHE A 58 1.22 2.25 15.20
N GLU A 59 1.61 1.91 16.43
CA GLU A 59 0.69 1.61 17.53
C GLU A 59 -0.21 2.79 17.86
N ARG A 60 0.33 4.01 17.94
CA ARG A 60 -0.47 5.22 18.21
C ARG A 60 -1.50 5.45 17.10
N LYS A 61 -1.13 5.27 15.84
CA LYS A 61 -2.07 5.40 14.71
C LYS A 61 -3.15 4.32 14.74
N LEU A 62 -2.80 3.08 15.09
CA LEU A 62 -3.77 1.98 15.24
C LEU A 62 -4.75 2.26 16.38
N ARG A 63 -4.25 2.67 17.56
CA ARG A 63 -5.10 3.03 18.72
C ARG A 63 -5.98 4.24 18.43
N ALA A 64 -5.43 5.26 17.77
CA ALA A 64 -6.19 6.47 17.41
C ALA A 64 -7.26 6.19 16.36
N TYR A 65 -7.02 5.26 15.44
CA TYR A 65 -8.02 4.84 14.47
C TYR A 65 -9.16 4.04 15.13
N ASP A 66 -8.87 3.33 16.23
CA ASP A 66 -9.84 2.58 17.03
C ASP A 66 -10.70 1.65 16.16
N ASP A 67 -10.02 0.73 15.46
CA ASP A 67 -10.70 -0.16 14.53
C ASP A 67 -11.70 -1.08 15.28
N ALA A 68 -12.99 -0.81 15.08
CA ALA A 68 -14.07 -1.56 15.70
C ALA A 68 -14.00 -3.06 15.39
N TRP A 69 -13.65 -3.40 14.16
CA TRP A 69 -13.54 -4.79 13.75
C TRP A 69 -12.39 -5.46 14.50
N LEU A 70 -11.19 -4.85 14.55
CA LEU A 70 -10.06 -5.42 15.30
C LEU A 70 -10.37 -5.51 16.79
N ASN A 71 -11.01 -4.50 17.39
CA ASN A 71 -11.38 -4.54 18.80
C ASN A 71 -12.36 -5.70 19.11
N GLU A 72 -13.36 -5.88 18.25
CA GLU A 72 -14.35 -6.96 18.42
C GLU A 72 -13.78 -8.35 18.11
N ASN A 73 -12.73 -8.45 17.29
CA ASN A 73 -12.29 -9.72 16.72
C ASN A 73 -10.91 -10.18 17.22
N SER A 74 -10.04 -9.29 17.68
CA SER A 74 -8.65 -9.61 18.06
C SER A 74 -8.54 -10.67 19.17
N LEU A 75 -9.49 -10.68 20.11
CA LEU A 75 -9.53 -11.64 21.22
C LEU A 75 -10.41 -12.86 20.94
N LYS A 76 -11.04 -12.96 19.77
CA LYS A 76 -11.85 -14.12 19.41
C LYS A 76 -10.93 -15.26 18.96
N GLY A 77 -11.21 -16.48 19.44
CA GLY A 77 -10.36 -17.65 19.19
C GLY A 77 -10.08 -17.97 17.72
N ARG A 78 -10.93 -17.51 16.79
CA ARG A 78 -10.69 -17.69 15.33
C ARG A 78 -9.57 -16.81 14.77
N TRP A 79 -9.33 -15.63 15.35
CA TRP A 79 -8.38 -14.64 14.81
C TRP A 79 -7.06 -14.60 15.56
N ALA A 80 -7.07 -14.87 16.87
CA ALA A 80 -5.85 -14.86 17.68
C ALA A 80 -4.73 -15.74 17.09
N PRO A 81 -4.99 -16.97 16.58
CA PRO A 81 -3.97 -17.78 15.92
C PRO A 81 -3.44 -17.16 14.63
N LEU A 82 -4.29 -16.49 13.84
CA LEU A 82 -3.89 -15.83 12.60
C LEU A 82 -3.05 -14.58 12.89
N LEU A 83 -3.43 -13.79 13.90
CA LEU A 83 -2.64 -12.65 14.36
C LEU A 83 -1.24 -13.06 14.84
N ALA A 84 -1.13 -14.21 15.52
CA ALA A 84 0.16 -14.76 15.95
C ALA A 84 1.06 -15.19 14.76
N CYS A 85 0.50 -15.36 13.57
CA CYS A 85 1.24 -15.66 12.34
C CYS A 85 1.73 -14.42 11.59
N ILE A 86 1.45 -13.21 12.11
CA ILE A 86 1.89 -11.95 11.53
C ILE A 86 3.11 -11.45 12.32
N GLU A 87 4.23 -11.31 11.62
CA GLU A 87 5.46 -10.76 12.17
C GLU A 87 5.68 -9.35 11.62
N ILE A 88 6.00 -8.39 12.49
CA ILE A 88 6.16 -6.98 12.12
C ILE A 88 7.58 -6.51 12.42
N PHE A 89 8.28 -6.08 11.38
CA PHE A 89 9.57 -5.40 11.48
C PHE A 89 9.40 -3.91 11.27
N TYR A 90 9.83 -3.15 12.27
CA TYR A 90 9.84 -1.69 12.25
C TYR A 90 11.22 -1.21 11.82
N SER A 91 11.30 -0.61 10.63
CA SER A 91 12.51 0.02 10.13
C SER A 91 12.42 1.53 10.33
N LYS A 92 13.42 2.14 10.97
CA LYS A 92 13.44 3.60 11.19
C LYS A 92 14.07 4.34 10.01
N THR A 93 14.89 3.65 9.22
CA THR A 93 15.60 4.25 8.08
C THR A 93 15.58 3.37 6.84
N PRO A 94 15.77 3.93 5.64
CA PRO A 94 15.96 3.14 4.42
C PRO A 94 17.11 2.12 4.52
N VAL A 95 18.21 2.49 5.19
CA VAL A 95 19.40 1.64 5.34
C VAL A 95 19.09 0.43 6.22
N GLU A 96 18.36 0.63 7.33
CA GLU A 96 17.90 -0.45 8.19
C GLU A 96 17.03 -1.44 7.40
N LEU A 97 16.13 -0.96 6.54
CA LEU A 97 15.30 -1.85 5.70
C LEU A 97 16.16 -2.70 4.77
N ARG A 98 17.14 -2.08 4.09
CA ARG A 98 18.05 -2.82 3.22
C ARG A 98 18.81 -3.90 3.99
N GLN A 99 19.30 -3.55 5.18
CA GLN A 99 19.99 -4.48 6.05
C GLN A 99 19.06 -5.63 6.49
N VAL A 100 17.83 -5.33 6.89
CA VAL A 100 16.85 -6.36 7.26
C VAL A 100 16.58 -7.30 6.08
N LEU A 101 16.19 -6.79 4.91
CA LEU A 101 15.89 -7.62 3.74
C LEU A 101 17.09 -8.47 3.28
N SER A 102 18.32 -7.93 3.37
CA SER A 102 19.53 -8.67 3.01
C SER A 102 19.93 -9.74 4.03
N LEU A 103 19.61 -9.56 5.31
CA LEU A 103 19.95 -10.50 6.39
C LEU A 103 18.86 -11.54 6.67
N LEU A 104 17.60 -11.27 6.30
CA LEU A 104 16.49 -12.18 6.57
C LEU A 104 16.70 -13.52 5.87
N ARG A 105 16.73 -14.60 6.66
CA ARG A 105 16.96 -15.98 6.18
C ARG A 105 16.01 -16.94 6.88
N PRO A 106 15.35 -17.85 6.14
CA PRO A 106 14.56 -18.92 6.76
C PRO A 106 15.45 -19.92 7.52
N SER A 107 15.01 -20.34 8.70
CA SER A 107 15.67 -21.33 9.55
C SER A 107 15.68 -22.74 8.96
N SER A 108 14.76 -23.01 8.02
CA SER A 108 14.64 -24.30 7.32
C SER A 108 15.85 -24.64 6.46
N LEU A 109 16.73 -23.67 6.19
CA LEU A 109 17.96 -23.89 5.46
C LEU A 109 19.01 -24.51 6.40
N LEU A 110 19.27 -25.81 6.23
CA LEU A 110 20.23 -26.61 7.02
C LEU A 110 21.65 -26.00 7.15
N ASN A 111 22.01 -25.06 6.27
CA ASN A 111 23.31 -24.37 6.26
C ASN A 111 23.23 -22.87 6.61
N SER A 112 22.10 -22.38 7.15
CA SER A 112 21.85 -20.94 7.33
C SER A 112 22.52 -20.30 8.54
N GLN A 113 23.25 -21.06 9.36
CA GLN A 113 24.00 -20.48 10.48
C GLN A 113 25.24 -19.77 9.95
N LEU A 114 25.02 -18.62 9.30
CA LEU A 114 26.06 -17.64 9.06
C LEU A 114 26.56 -17.18 10.44
N PRO A 115 27.84 -17.44 10.80
CA PRO A 115 28.35 -17.04 12.10
C PRO A 115 28.18 -15.52 12.28
N GLY A 116 27.42 -15.10 13.28
CA GLY A 116 27.21 -13.69 13.61
C GLY A 116 25.96 -13.03 13.01
N ALA A 117 25.06 -13.78 12.33
CA ALA A 117 23.75 -13.23 11.99
C ALA A 117 22.95 -12.94 13.27
N PRO A 118 22.32 -11.75 13.41
CA PRO A 118 21.50 -11.45 14.57
C PRO A 118 20.31 -12.39 14.63
N SER A 119 19.93 -12.85 15.82
CA SER A 119 18.81 -13.80 16.01
C SER A 119 17.48 -13.32 15.41
N LYS A 120 17.29 -12.00 15.33
CA LYS A 120 16.11 -11.37 14.71
C LYS A 120 16.09 -11.44 13.18
N ALA A 121 17.16 -11.88 12.54
CA ALA A 121 17.23 -12.05 11.09
C ALA A 121 16.89 -13.48 10.64
N VAL A 122 16.60 -14.39 11.59
CA VAL A 122 16.22 -15.77 11.28
C VAL A 122 14.69 -15.88 11.31
N LEU A 123 14.10 -16.23 10.18
CA LEU A 123 12.67 -16.48 10.04
C LEU A 123 12.37 -17.95 10.34
N ASP A 124 11.47 -18.25 11.28
CA ASP A 124 11.13 -19.65 11.59
C ASP A 124 10.51 -20.38 10.38
N VAL A 125 9.73 -19.65 9.59
CA VAL A 125 8.97 -20.14 8.45
C VAL A 125 9.08 -19.12 7.32
N ILE A 126 9.17 -19.61 6.08
CA ILE A 126 9.14 -18.74 4.90
C ILE A 126 7.78 -18.04 4.84
N PRO A 127 7.73 -16.70 4.81
CA PRO A 127 6.46 -15.99 4.78
C PRO A 127 5.76 -16.24 3.44
N SER A 128 4.47 -16.54 3.52
CA SER A 128 3.58 -16.66 2.36
C SER A 128 3.25 -15.31 1.72
N LEU A 129 3.40 -14.22 2.48
CA LEU A 129 3.18 -12.85 2.04
C LEU A 129 4.18 -11.92 2.75
N VAL A 130 4.81 -11.05 1.98
CA VAL A 130 5.62 -9.93 2.48
C VAL A 130 4.88 -8.63 2.17
N ILE A 131 4.70 -7.78 3.17
CA ILE A 131 4.05 -6.47 3.03
C ILE A 131 5.09 -5.38 3.32
N LEU A 132 5.41 -4.56 2.33
CA LEU A 132 6.17 -3.33 2.50
C LEU A 132 5.20 -2.18 2.75
N HIS A 133 5.33 -1.50 3.88
CA HIS A 133 4.35 -0.52 4.33
C HIS A 133 4.95 0.88 4.53
N ASP A 134 4.34 1.86 3.85
CA ASP A 134 4.52 3.30 4.05
C ASP A 134 5.96 3.80 3.77
N LEU A 135 6.64 3.21 2.78
CA LEU A 135 8.05 3.51 2.46
C LEU A 135 8.27 5.00 2.13
N SER A 136 7.28 5.65 1.52
CA SER A 136 7.30 7.08 1.19
C SER A 136 7.48 7.99 2.42
N ALA A 137 7.18 7.50 3.63
CA ALA A 137 7.37 8.24 4.86
C ALA A 137 8.83 8.67 5.11
N TRP A 138 9.82 7.99 4.52
CA TRP A 138 11.23 8.40 4.60
C TRP A 138 11.61 9.49 3.59
N PHE A 139 10.79 9.69 2.57
CA PHE A 139 11.07 10.58 1.43
C PHE A 139 10.23 11.86 1.47
N ILE A 140 9.25 11.94 2.37
CA ILE A 140 8.31 13.05 2.51
C ILE A 140 8.42 13.67 3.91
N GLY A 141 8.24 14.99 3.99
CA GLY A 141 8.16 15.74 5.25
C GLY A 141 9.51 15.94 5.94
N GLU A 142 9.47 16.08 7.27
CA GLU A 142 10.62 16.44 8.10
C GLU A 142 11.76 15.40 8.07
N MET A 143 11.43 14.14 7.75
CA MET A 143 12.41 13.04 7.65
C MET A 143 13.19 13.06 6.34
N ARG A 144 12.80 13.91 5.38
CA ARG A 144 13.48 14.03 4.09
C ARG A 144 14.86 14.66 4.27
N LYS A 145 15.89 13.83 4.24
CA LYS A 145 17.27 14.28 4.06
C LYS A 145 17.52 14.67 2.60
N PRO A 146 18.39 15.66 2.32
CA PRO A 146 18.77 16.02 0.95
C PRO A 146 19.35 14.84 0.14
N SER A 147 19.94 13.87 0.82
CA SER A 147 20.49 12.64 0.23
C SER A 147 19.45 11.57 -0.11
N HIS A 148 18.20 11.71 0.33
CA HIS A 148 17.12 10.80 -0.03
C HIS A 148 16.62 11.12 -1.44
N ALA A 149 17.41 10.70 -2.42
CA ALA A 149 17.02 10.69 -3.83
C ALA A 149 15.87 9.70 -4.06
N LEU A 150 15.00 10.00 -5.02
CA LEU A 150 13.86 9.14 -5.33
C LEU A 150 14.27 7.78 -5.90
N SER A 151 15.47 7.69 -6.48
CA SER A 151 16.10 6.42 -6.86
C SER A 151 16.21 5.45 -5.68
N ASN A 152 16.42 5.95 -4.45
CA ASN A 152 16.46 5.10 -3.26
C ASN A 152 15.08 4.46 -2.99
N TYR A 153 13.97 5.15 -3.28
CA TYR A 153 12.63 4.55 -3.12
C TYR A 153 12.49 3.35 -4.06
N LEU A 154 12.81 3.55 -5.35
CA LEU A 154 12.74 2.49 -6.35
C LEU A 154 13.67 1.31 -6.01
N GLU A 155 14.86 1.59 -5.50
CA GLU A 155 15.80 0.56 -5.02
C GLU A 155 15.21 -0.27 -3.88
N LEU A 156 14.52 0.36 -2.91
CA LEU A 156 13.86 -0.36 -1.83
C LEU A 156 12.73 -1.27 -2.34
N VAL A 157 11.95 -0.78 -3.30
CA VAL A 157 10.90 -1.59 -3.95
C VAL A 157 11.51 -2.77 -4.69
N SER A 158 12.58 -2.54 -5.47
CA SER A 158 13.31 -3.60 -6.17
C SER A 158 13.84 -4.65 -5.19
N MET A 159 14.43 -4.21 -4.09
CA MET A 159 14.96 -5.12 -3.07
C MET A 159 13.85 -5.97 -2.42
N GLY A 160 12.65 -5.40 -2.24
CA GLY A 160 11.47 -6.15 -1.82
C GLY A 160 11.06 -7.24 -2.79
N LEU A 161 11.03 -6.92 -4.09
CA LEU A 161 10.73 -7.87 -5.16
C LEU A 161 11.78 -8.97 -5.23
N ASP A 162 13.06 -8.61 -5.15
CA ASP A 162 14.17 -9.56 -5.16
C ASP A 162 14.16 -10.45 -3.92
N PHE A 163 13.79 -9.91 -2.76
CA PHE A 163 13.61 -10.69 -1.54
C PHE A 163 12.47 -11.72 -1.68
N ALA A 164 11.31 -11.32 -2.22
CA ALA A 164 10.22 -12.27 -2.47
C ALA A 164 10.63 -13.37 -3.48
N ARG A 165 11.34 -13.01 -4.55
CA ARG A 165 11.91 -13.98 -5.51
C ARG A 165 12.90 -14.93 -4.85
N TYR A 166 13.78 -14.40 -4.00
CA TYR A 166 14.72 -15.20 -3.23
C TYR A 166 13.99 -16.23 -2.37
N LEU A 167 12.95 -15.84 -1.63
CA LEU A 167 12.14 -16.76 -0.83
C LEU A 167 11.48 -17.86 -1.69
N ASN A 168 10.96 -17.50 -2.86
CA ASN A 168 10.36 -18.45 -3.81
C ASN A 168 11.36 -19.49 -4.31
N GLN A 169 12.62 -19.12 -4.53
CA GLN A 169 13.66 -20.06 -4.94
C GLN A 169 13.99 -21.10 -3.85
N LEU A 170 13.70 -20.80 -2.59
CA LEU A 170 13.93 -21.72 -1.48
C LEU A 170 12.80 -22.73 -1.28
N GLN A 171 11.67 -22.54 -1.96
CA GLN A 171 10.47 -23.37 -1.82
C GLN A 171 10.23 -24.22 -3.07
N GLU A 172 10.61 -25.49 -3.02
CA GLU A 172 10.22 -26.45 -4.06
C GLU A 172 8.80 -26.98 -3.79
N GLY A 173 7.88 -26.78 -4.72
CA GLY A 173 6.53 -27.36 -4.68
C GLY A 173 5.53 -26.72 -3.71
N ALA A 174 5.85 -25.55 -3.13
CA ALA A 174 4.92 -24.75 -2.35
C ALA A 174 4.39 -23.54 -3.15
N GLU A 175 3.30 -22.94 -2.65
CA GLU A 175 2.79 -21.68 -3.19
C GLU A 175 3.84 -20.56 -3.07
N PRO A 176 3.99 -19.69 -4.08
CA PRO A 176 4.97 -18.63 -4.04
C PRO A 176 4.63 -17.58 -2.97
N THR A 177 5.65 -17.13 -2.24
CA THR A 177 5.64 -15.88 -1.47
C THR A 177 5.18 -14.72 -2.36
N ARG A 178 4.08 -14.10 -1.94
CA ARG A 178 3.52 -12.89 -2.55
C ARG A 178 4.16 -11.64 -1.97
N LEU A 179 4.18 -10.55 -2.73
CA LEU A 179 4.62 -9.23 -2.26
C LEU A 179 3.49 -8.21 -2.38
N ALA A 180 3.22 -7.47 -1.32
CA ALA A 180 2.35 -6.29 -1.34
C ALA A 180 3.14 -5.04 -0.96
N LEU A 181 2.98 -3.96 -1.72
CA LEU A 181 3.44 -2.61 -1.37
C LEU A 181 2.22 -1.77 -1.01
N ILE A 182 2.13 -1.32 0.24
CA ILE A 182 1.04 -0.48 0.75
C ILE A 182 1.63 0.89 1.07
N ASP A 183 1.35 1.86 0.22
CA ASP A 183 1.95 3.19 0.34
C ASP A 183 0.96 4.30 -0.02
N GLY A 184 0.41 4.95 1.01
CA GLY A 184 -0.65 5.96 0.85
C GLY A 184 -0.16 7.29 0.31
N LYS A 185 1.14 7.59 0.43
CA LYS A 185 1.71 8.87 -0.02
C LYS A 185 2.58 8.70 -1.27
N LEU A 186 2.44 7.58 -1.97
CA LEU A 186 3.19 7.35 -3.20
C LEU A 186 2.91 8.40 -4.28
N CYS A 187 1.68 8.91 -4.33
CA CYS A 187 1.27 9.96 -5.26
C CYS A 187 1.96 11.31 -4.99
N ASP A 188 2.47 11.52 -3.78
CA ASP A 188 3.17 12.76 -3.40
C ASP A 188 4.65 12.73 -3.83
N LEU A 189 5.13 11.58 -4.33
CA LEU A 189 6.50 11.42 -4.80
C LEU A 189 6.61 11.74 -6.29
N CYS A 190 7.55 12.63 -6.61
CA CYS A 190 7.82 13.06 -7.97
C CYS A 190 9.31 12.95 -8.35
N LEU A 191 9.58 12.45 -9.56
CA LEU A 191 10.89 12.43 -10.18
C LEU A 191 11.25 13.84 -10.69
N PRO A 192 12.47 14.34 -10.39
CA PRO A 192 12.96 15.55 -11.04
C PRO A 192 13.17 15.24 -12.53
N VAL A 193 12.39 15.89 -13.40
CA VAL A 193 12.64 15.80 -14.84
C VAL A 193 13.86 16.67 -15.11
N VAL A 194 14.96 16.04 -15.48
CA VAL A 194 16.12 16.76 -16.03
C VAL A 194 15.61 17.42 -17.31
N GLY A 195 15.31 18.71 -17.22
CA GLY A 195 14.84 19.48 -18.36
C GLY A 195 15.84 19.29 -19.49
N GLN A 196 15.35 18.91 -20.66
CA GLN A 196 16.17 18.95 -21.87
C GLN A 196 16.78 20.35 -21.93
N THR A 197 18.10 20.43 -22.10
CA THR A 197 18.82 21.70 -22.26
C THR A 197 17.98 22.58 -23.17
N PRO A 198 17.64 23.81 -22.74
CA PRO A 198 16.76 24.67 -23.52
C PRO A 198 17.31 24.69 -24.94
N GLU A 199 16.55 24.16 -25.90
CA GLU A 199 16.88 24.29 -27.30
C GLU A 199 17.11 25.78 -27.50
N LYS A 200 18.33 26.14 -27.91
CA LYS A 200 18.78 27.52 -28.05
C LYS A 200 17.66 28.30 -28.73
N ALA A 201 16.93 29.09 -27.95
CA ALA A 201 16.02 30.07 -28.51
C ALA A 201 16.92 31.02 -29.28
N ASP A 202 16.83 30.98 -30.61
CA ASP A 202 17.61 31.80 -31.51
C ASP A 202 17.50 33.26 -31.05
N ALA A 203 18.61 33.74 -30.50
CA ALA A 203 18.77 35.05 -29.90
C ALA A 203 18.70 36.10 -31.01
N THR A 204 17.47 36.44 -31.39
CA THR A 204 17.18 37.61 -32.20
C THR A 204 16.17 38.44 -31.43
N LYS A 205 16.65 39.29 -30.50
CA LYS A 205 16.00 40.55 -30.12
C LYS A 205 16.90 41.41 -29.24
N THR A 206 17.48 42.41 -29.91
CA THR A 206 17.43 43.84 -29.58
C THR A 206 17.21 44.22 -28.11
N ALA A 207 18.24 44.86 -27.56
CA ALA A 207 18.28 45.50 -26.27
C ALA A 207 17.19 46.58 -26.11
N SER A 208 16.39 46.46 -25.04
CA SER A 208 15.83 47.60 -24.34
C SER A 208 15.96 47.33 -22.84
N ASP A 209 16.78 48.15 -22.21
CA ASP A 209 17.06 48.23 -20.78
C ASP A 209 15.79 48.50 -19.96
N ASP A 210 15.87 48.15 -18.68
CA ASP A 210 14.95 48.51 -17.58
C ASP A 210 13.66 47.69 -17.42
N ALA A 211 13.80 46.45 -16.91
CA ALA A 211 12.74 45.82 -16.12
C ALA A 211 13.34 45.01 -14.95
N PRO A 212 12.70 45.04 -13.75
CA PRO A 212 13.26 44.49 -12.53
C PRO A 212 13.36 42.97 -12.55
N HIS A 213 14.44 42.47 -11.96
CA HIS A 213 14.77 41.06 -11.77
C HIS A 213 13.69 40.28 -10.99
N ASP A 214 12.65 39.83 -11.70
CA ASP A 214 11.90 38.65 -11.25
C ASP A 214 12.81 37.44 -11.42
N VAL A 215 13.32 36.94 -10.29
CA VAL A 215 13.98 35.65 -10.20
C VAL A 215 12.91 34.60 -10.50
N GLU A 216 12.67 34.35 -11.80
CA GLU A 216 11.83 33.27 -12.27
C GLU A 216 12.37 31.96 -11.68
N GLN A 217 11.71 31.51 -10.61
CA GLN A 217 11.89 30.17 -10.08
C GLN A 217 11.54 29.22 -11.22
N MET A 218 12.56 28.67 -11.87
CA MET A 218 12.41 27.59 -12.85
C MET A 218 11.56 26.50 -12.21
N LYS A 219 10.29 26.46 -12.58
CA LYS A 219 9.33 25.48 -12.11
C LYS A 219 9.76 24.14 -12.69
N GLN A 220 10.60 23.42 -11.93
CA GLN A 220 11.09 22.11 -12.33
C GLN A 220 9.89 21.23 -12.66
N LYS A 221 9.87 20.69 -13.87
CA LYS A 221 8.84 19.72 -14.25
C LYS A 221 9.05 18.48 -13.38
N LEU A 222 8.00 18.07 -12.70
CA LEU A 222 7.99 16.93 -11.79
C LEU A 222 7.13 15.84 -12.43
N GLU A 223 7.69 14.64 -12.58
CA GLU A 223 6.96 13.47 -13.10
C GLU A 223 6.47 12.60 -11.94
N PRO A 224 5.18 12.24 -11.86
CA PRO A 224 4.67 11.41 -10.78
C PRO A 224 5.31 10.02 -10.81
N LEU A 225 5.62 9.46 -9.63
CA LEU A 225 6.30 8.17 -9.53
C LEU A 225 5.38 6.96 -9.73
N LEU A 226 4.09 7.10 -9.42
CA LEU A 226 3.11 6.01 -9.46
C LEU A 226 3.09 5.25 -10.81
N PRO A 227 3.07 5.91 -12.00
CA PRO A 227 3.09 5.21 -13.29
C PRO A 227 4.38 4.42 -13.57
N VAL A 228 5.49 4.78 -12.91
CA VAL A 228 6.77 4.05 -13.05
C VAL A 228 6.72 2.79 -12.19
N ILE A 229 6.22 2.90 -10.97
CA ILE A 229 6.18 1.79 -10.01
C ILE A 229 5.12 0.77 -10.37
N SER A 230 3.96 1.19 -10.86
CA SER A 230 2.87 0.30 -11.25
C SER A 230 3.29 -0.78 -12.26
N LYS A 231 4.39 -0.56 -12.98
CA LYS A 231 4.94 -1.53 -13.94
C LYS A 231 5.58 -2.76 -13.29
N TYR A 232 5.91 -2.69 -12.00
CA TYR A 232 6.52 -3.80 -11.26
C TYR A 232 5.50 -4.67 -10.51
N PHE A 233 4.21 -4.32 -10.56
CA PHE A 233 3.15 -4.99 -9.82
C PHE A 233 2.07 -5.52 -10.76
N ASP A 234 1.57 -6.72 -10.50
CA ASP A 234 0.51 -7.35 -11.29
C ASP A 234 -0.80 -6.60 -11.12
N TRP A 235 -1.11 -6.24 -9.87
CA TRP A 235 -2.33 -5.55 -9.49
C TRP A 235 -2.02 -4.22 -8.82
N VAL A 236 -2.75 -3.18 -9.21
CA VAL A 236 -2.62 -1.84 -8.64
C VAL A 236 -3.98 -1.36 -8.17
N GLY A 237 -4.07 -1.09 -6.87
CA GLY A 237 -5.25 -0.64 -6.18
C GLY A 237 -5.11 0.79 -5.67
N CYS A 238 -6.11 1.63 -5.91
CA CYS A 238 -6.19 2.97 -5.35
C CYS A 238 -7.43 3.09 -4.45
N VAL A 239 -7.21 3.50 -3.19
CA VAL A 239 -8.29 3.80 -2.24
C VAL A 239 -8.65 5.28 -2.31
N GLU A 240 -9.89 5.56 -2.68
CA GLU A 240 -10.44 6.90 -2.86
C GLU A 240 -11.57 7.17 -1.86
N LYS A 241 -11.75 8.45 -1.50
CA LYS A 241 -12.96 8.91 -0.79
C LYS A 241 -14.04 9.20 -1.82
N CYS A 242 -15.19 8.55 -1.69
CA CYS A 242 -16.35 8.83 -2.53
C CYS A 242 -17.20 9.93 -1.90
N SER A 243 -17.50 10.97 -2.68
CA SER A 243 -18.61 11.86 -2.35
C SER A 243 -19.91 11.07 -2.52
N VAL A 244 -20.71 10.99 -1.46
CA VAL A 244 -22.09 10.53 -1.58
C VAL A 244 -22.81 11.55 -2.48
N PRO A 245 -23.46 11.13 -3.58
CA PRO A 245 -24.21 12.06 -4.41
C PRO A 245 -25.24 12.75 -3.52
N SER A 246 -25.14 14.08 -3.41
CA SER A 246 -26.06 14.86 -2.59
C SER A 246 -27.48 14.54 -3.05
N PRO A 247 -28.37 14.07 -2.16
CA PRO A 247 -29.77 13.87 -2.53
C PRO A 247 -30.29 15.20 -3.07
N SER A 248 -30.77 15.17 -4.31
CA SER A 248 -31.21 16.34 -5.06
C SER A 248 -32.25 17.16 -4.28
N ALA A 249 -31.80 18.26 -3.66
CA ALA A 249 -32.46 19.53 -3.33
C ALA A 249 -33.94 19.58 -2.84
N ALA A 250 -34.62 18.45 -2.56
CA ALA A 250 -36.07 18.44 -2.44
C ALA A 250 -36.62 18.16 -1.03
N GLU A 251 -35.80 17.93 0.00
CA GLU A 251 -36.33 17.71 1.35
C GLU A 251 -35.60 18.56 2.40
N GLU A 252 -36.33 19.59 2.85
CA GLU A 252 -35.99 20.55 3.89
C GLU A 252 -36.07 19.90 5.29
N ASP A 253 -35.18 20.35 6.18
CA ASP A 253 -35.31 20.34 7.66
C ASP A 253 -35.17 19.06 8.50
N TYR A 254 -34.41 18.04 8.07
CA TYR A 254 -33.96 16.97 8.99
C TYR A 254 -32.59 17.28 9.64
N PRO A 255 -32.43 17.03 10.97
CA PRO A 255 -31.16 17.23 11.66
C PRO A 255 -30.06 16.44 10.97
N SER A 256 -28.96 17.14 10.66
CA SER A 256 -27.79 16.62 9.94
C SER A 256 -27.22 15.38 10.63
N HIS A 257 -27.64 14.19 10.19
CA HIS A 257 -26.98 12.96 10.57
C HIS A 257 -25.50 13.02 10.14
N PRO A 258 -24.57 12.47 10.95
CA PRO A 258 -23.16 12.46 10.60
C PRO A 258 -22.98 11.81 9.22
N GLN A 259 -22.43 12.57 8.27
CA GLN A 259 -22.27 12.14 6.90
C GLN A 259 -21.28 10.96 6.86
N LEU A 260 -21.81 9.74 6.71
CA LEU A 260 -21.00 8.53 6.60
C LEU A 260 -20.04 8.66 5.42
N SER A 261 -18.76 8.41 5.66
CA SER A 261 -17.75 8.51 4.60
C SER A 261 -17.72 7.19 3.82
N MET A 262 -17.93 7.27 2.51
CA MET A 262 -17.87 6.11 1.63
C MET A 262 -16.47 6.01 1.03
N ARG A 263 -15.90 4.81 1.05
CA ARG A 263 -14.59 4.50 0.46
C ARG A 263 -14.77 3.60 -0.75
N ARG A 264 -13.85 3.72 -1.70
CA ARG A 264 -13.79 2.87 -2.89
C ARG A 264 -12.36 2.43 -3.12
N LEU A 265 -12.15 1.13 -3.32
CA LEU A 265 -10.93 0.57 -3.85
C LEU A 265 -11.19 0.24 -5.32
N LYS A 266 -10.47 0.93 -6.21
CA LYS A 266 -10.39 0.57 -7.63
C LYS A 266 -9.13 -0.25 -7.83
N LEU A 267 -9.26 -1.47 -8.30
CA LEU A 267 -8.17 -2.41 -8.49
C LEU A 267 -8.08 -2.76 -9.98
N HIS A 268 -6.95 -2.50 -10.61
CA HIS A 268 -6.73 -2.82 -12.02
C HIS A 268 -5.46 -3.63 -12.22
N ARG A 269 -5.45 -4.47 -13.24
CA ARG A 269 -4.28 -5.26 -13.59
C ARG A 269 -3.31 -4.44 -14.44
N SER A 270 -2.03 -4.43 -14.07
CA SER A 270 -0.98 -3.75 -14.82
C SER A 270 -0.72 -4.47 -16.15
N THR A 271 -0.87 -3.76 -17.26
CA THR A 271 -0.72 -4.30 -18.63
C THR A 271 0.72 -4.61 -19.01
N SER A 272 1.68 -4.05 -18.28
CA SER A 272 3.10 -4.10 -18.65
C SER A 272 3.77 -5.47 -18.44
N LEU A 273 3.26 -6.29 -17.52
CA LEU A 273 3.81 -7.62 -17.22
C LEU A 273 3.15 -8.74 -18.01
N SER A 274 1.93 -8.54 -18.52
CA SER A 274 1.15 -9.67 -19.04
C SER A 274 1.65 -10.20 -20.37
N GLY A 275 2.32 -9.40 -21.22
CA GLY A 275 2.86 -9.78 -22.55
C GLY A 275 1.84 -10.33 -23.57
N LEU A 276 0.67 -10.71 -23.07
CA LEU A 276 -0.48 -11.28 -23.72
C LEU A 276 -1.52 -10.17 -23.74
N SER A 277 -1.81 -9.71 -24.96
CA SER A 277 -2.87 -8.78 -25.27
C SER A 277 -4.22 -9.44 -25.00
N THR A 278 -4.65 -9.48 -23.74
CA THR A 278 -6.05 -9.73 -23.40
C THR A 278 -6.83 -8.47 -23.74
N LYS A 279 -7.95 -8.64 -24.46
CA LYS A 279 -8.65 -7.57 -25.19
C LYS A 279 -9.33 -6.50 -24.33
N LEU A 280 -9.35 -6.62 -23.01
CA LEU A 280 -9.93 -5.64 -22.09
C LEU A 280 -9.09 -5.54 -20.81
N PRO A 281 -8.92 -4.33 -20.24
CA PRO A 281 -8.33 -4.17 -18.92
C PRO A 281 -9.21 -4.85 -17.87
N GLU A 282 -8.60 -5.71 -17.05
CA GLU A 282 -9.28 -6.35 -15.93
C GLU A 282 -9.33 -5.34 -14.76
N GLU A 283 -10.54 -4.93 -14.37
CA GLU A 283 -10.78 -3.97 -13.29
C GLU A 283 -11.84 -4.50 -12.32
N HIS A 284 -11.57 -4.33 -11.02
CA HIS A 284 -12.45 -4.69 -9.92
C HIS A 284 -12.69 -3.46 -9.05
N THR A 285 -13.95 -3.19 -8.69
CA THR A 285 -14.31 -2.08 -7.81
C THR A 285 -14.99 -2.58 -6.55
N PHE A 286 -14.43 -2.20 -5.41
CA PHE A 286 -14.97 -2.48 -4.09
C PHE A 286 -15.39 -1.19 -3.42
N GLN A 287 -16.56 -1.17 -2.79
CA GLN A 287 -17.04 -0.01 -2.03
C GLN A 287 -17.47 -0.43 -0.64
N TRP A 288 -17.17 0.41 0.35
CA TRP A 288 -17.60 0.20 1.72
C TRP A 288 -17.89 1.51 2.45
N LYS A 289 -18.78 1.43 3.43
CA LYS A 289 -19.10 2.55 4.31
C LYS A 289 -18.21 2.50 5.55
N GLU A 290 -17.55 3.62 5.83
CA GLU A 290 -16.77 3.81 7.04
C GLU A 290 -17.65 4.58 8.03
N ASP A 291 -18.15 3.87 9.04
CA ASP A 291 -19.20 4.35 9.97
C ASP A 291 -18.70 5.39 10.98
N ARG A 292 -17.55 6.06 10.73
CA ARG A 292 -17.00 7.05 11.65
C ARG A 292 -16.71 8.40 10.99
N PRO A 293 -17.15 9.52 11.60
CA PRO A 293 -16.54 10.81 11.33
C PRO A 293 -15.10 10.78 11.85
N LEU A 294 -14.15 11.30 11.05
CA LEU A 294 -12.71 11.21 11.30
C LEU A 294 -12.19 11.91 12.56
N LEU A 295 -13.05 12.44 13.45
CA LEU A 295 -12.76 12.90 14.82
C LEU A 295 -14.06 13.50 15.41
N GLY A 296 -14.60 12.93 16.50
CA GLY A 296 -15.70 13.53 17.28
C GLY A 296 -16.72 12.54 17.85
N GLU A 297 -16.56 12.23 19.13
CA GLU A 297 -17.46 11.59 20.11
C GLU A 297 -18.13 10.23 19.81
N PHE A 298 -18.04 9.35 20.81
CA PHE A 298 -18.47 7.97 20.83
C PHE A 298 -19.98 7.85 20.60
N SER A 299 -20.39 7.38 19.42
CA SER A 299 -21.72 6.81 19.19
C SER A 299 -21.60 5.36 18.75
N GLU A 300 -22.64 4.57 19.03
CA GLU A 300 -22.67 3.11 18.90
C GLU A 300 -22.24 2.61 17.51
N LEU A 301 -21.43 1.55 17.53
CA LEU A 301 -20.81 0.96 16.36
C LEU A 301 -21.80 0.17 15.50
N LYS A 302 -21.86 0.50 14.21
CA LYS A 302 -22.48 -0.32 13.17
C LYS A 302 -21.40 -0.95 12.28
N ALA A 303 -21.76 -2.09 11.69
CA ALA A 303 -20.84 -2.92 10.93
C ALA A 303 -20.58 -2.35 9.52
N THR A 304 -19.30 -2.27 9.13
CA THR A 304 -18.88 -1.96 7.76
C THR A 304 -19.47 -2.96 6.77
N THR A 305 -20.35 -2.48 5.89
CA THR A 305 -20.88 -3.28 4.77
C THR A 305 -20.02 -3.03 3.54
N ILE A 306 -19.56 -4.11 2.90
CA ILE A 306 -18.76 -4.08 1.66
C ILE A 306 -19.62 -4.62 0.53
N THR A 307 -19.69 -3.86 -0.56
CA THR A 307 -20.37 -4.27 -1.78
C THR A 307 -19.33 -4.43 -2.89
N HIS A 308 -19.28 -5.62 -3.49
CA HIS A 308 -18.57 -5.84 -4.75
C HIS A 308 -19.42 -5.32 -5.90
N LEU A 309 -18.85 -4.50 -6.76
CA LEU A 309 -19.48 -4.03 -7.98
C LEU A 309 -18.74 -4.67 -9.15
N ASP A 310 -19.28 -5.77 -9.67
CA ASP A 310 -18.83 -6.34 -10.93
C ASP A 310 -19.15 -5.35 -12.05
N GLY A 311 -18.12 -4.95 -12.80
CA GLY A 311 -18.24 -3.99 -13.89
C GLY A 311 -19.01 -4.54 -15.08
N GLU A 312 -20.34 -4.56 -15.04
CA GLU A 312 -21.16 -4.45 -16.24
C GLU A 312 -21.32 -2.96 -16.58
N GLU A 313 -20.31 -2.38 -17.22
CA GLU A 313 -20.48 -1.08 -17.89
C GLU A 313 -21.38 -1.27 -19.12
N GLY A 314 -22.63 -0.81 -18.97
CA GLY A 314 -23.49 -0.28 -20.03
C GLY A 314 -23.41 -0.91 -21.41
N LYS A 315 -24.34 -1.82 -21.71
CA LYS A 315 -24.89 -1.86 -23.07
C LYS A 315 -25.50 -0.49 -23.35
N PRO A 316 -25.11 0.22 -24.43
CA PRO A 316 -25.88 1.38 -24.86
C PRO A 316 -27.29 0.89 -25.14
N CYS A 317 -28.29 1.55 -24.54
CA CYS A 317 -29.66 1.42 -25.01
C CYS A 317 -29.68 1.92 -26.46
N CYS A 318 -29.67 0.98 -27.41
CA CYS A 318 -30.08 1.25 -28.78
C CYS A 318 -31.61 1.40 -28.80
#